data_AF-A0A6C0IYB8-F1
#
_entry.id   AF-A0A6C0IYB8-F1
#
_cell.length_a   1.000
_cell.length_b   1.000
_cell.length_c   1.000
_cell.angle_alpha   90.00
_cell.angle_beta   90.00
_cell.angle_gamma   90.00
#
_symmetry.space_group_name_H-M   'P 1'
#
loop_
_entity.id
_entity.type
_entity.pdbx_description
1 polymer ?
#
loop_
_entity_poly.entity_id
_entity_poly.type
_entity_poly.pdbx_seq_one_letter_code
_entity_poly.pdbx_strand_id
1 'polypeptide(L)'
;MSLPQGKREFIRKLVAGLDNLMEITQIANQIGISPRNEIEEFIKKQFLVQTDTGEYSVNKVAFRMGVQVLDFDILSKVLMHLDKLKIKLKNVFDRANLNPLYFDQEGMLYARLIETGDLKTFLDLILY
;
A
#
# COMPACT_ATOMS: atom_id res chain seq x y z
N MET A 1 -8.39 -2.60 18.05
CA MET A 1 -8.50 -3.73 17.11
C MET A 1 -7.21 -3.80 16.30
N SER A 2 -6.76 -4.97 15.86
CA SER A 2 -5.61 -5.12 14.95
C SER A 2 -6.10 -5.55 13.57
N LEU A 3 -5.40 -5.13 12.50
CA LEU A 3 -5.66 -5.70 11.17
C LEU A 3 -5.25 -7.19 11.21
N PRO A 4 -6.13 -8.13 10.84
CA PRO A 4 -5.82 -9.56 10.78
C PRO A 4 -4.53 -9.84 10.00
N GLN A 5 -3.80 -10.87 10.41
CA GLN A 5 -2.47 -11.15 9.86
C GLN A 5 -2.52 -11.50 8.37
N GLY A 6 -3.53 -12.24 7.90
CA GLY A 6 -3.69 -12.54 6.47
C GLY A 6 -3.82 -11.30 5.60
N LYS A 7 -4.60 -10.29 6.05
CA LYS A 7 -4.69 -8.99 5.37
C LYS A 7 -3.36 -8.25 5.34
N ARG A 8 -2.61 -8.26 6.46
CA ARG A 8 -1.26 -7.64 6.51
C ARG A 8 -0.33 -8.31 5.51
N GLU A 9 -0.26 -9.64 5.50
CA GLU A 9 0.56 -10.40 4.56
C GLU A 9 0.16 -10.17 3.11
N PHE A 10 -1.13 -10.08 2.83
CA PHE A 10 -1.64 -9.74 1.51
C PHE A 10 -1.13 -8.36 1.06
N ILE A 11 -1.31 -7.31 1.88
CA ILE A 11 -0.86 -5.94 1.57
C ILE A 11 0.66 -5.88 1.36
N ARG A 12 1.45 -6.61 2.16
CA ARG A 12 2.92 -6.67 2.03
C ARG A 12 3.36 -7.17 0.66
N LYS A 13 2.64 -8.16 0.10
CA LYS A 13 2.93 -8.71 -1.24
C LYS A 13 2.70 -7.67 -2.34
N LEU A 14 1.80 -6.70 -2.13
CA LEU A 14 1.45 -5.69 -3.12
C LEU A 14 2.43 -4.52 -3.23
N VAL A 15 3.48 -4.45 -2.39
CA VAL A 15 4.37 -3.28 -2.33
C VAL A 15 5.01 -2.91 -3.68
N ALA A 16 5.26 -3.89 -4.55
CA ALA A 16 5.80 -3.62 -5.88
C ALA A 16 4.80 -2.87 -6.76
N GLY A 17 3.52 -3.24 -6.69
CA GLY A 17 2.45 -2.52 -7.38
C GLY A 17 2.23 -1.12 -6.82
N LEU A 18 2.41 -0.94 -5.50
CA LEU A 18 2.32 0.36 -4.85
C LEU A 18 3.44 1.29 -5.34
N ASP A 19 4.68 0.81 -5.32
CA ASP A 19 5.85 1.57 -5.79
C ASP A 19 5.69 2.00 -7.25
N ASN A 20 5.39 1.04 -8.13
CA ASN A 20 5.14 1.31 -9.55
C ASN A 20 4.04 2.36 -9.75
N LEU A 21 2.94 2.26 -9.00
CA LEU A 21 1.83 3.19 -9.14
C LEU A 21 2.19 4.58 -8.61
N MET A 22 2.92 4.68 -7.50
CA MET A 22 3.39 5.95 -6.94
C MET A 22 4.41 6.64 -7.84
N GLU A 23 5.27 5.88 -8.51
CA GLU A 23 6.23 6.40 -9.51
C GLU A 23 5.49 6.96 -10.73
N ILE A 24 4.58 6.19 -11.33
CA ILE A 24 3.81 6.62 -12.52
C ILE A 24 2.95 7.85 -12.23
N THR A 25 2.33 7.91 -11.05
CA THR A 25 1.47 9.02 -10.63
C THR A 25 2.22 10.19 -10.02
N GLN A 26 3.54 10.07 -9.84
CA GLN A 26 4.41 11.06 -9.19
C GLN A 26 4.01 11.38 -7.73
N ILE A 27 3.20 10.52 -7.11
CA ILE A 27 2.72 10.74 -5.73
C ILE A 27 3.86 10.63 -4.72
N ALA A 28 4.82 9.72 -4.95
CA ALA A 28 5.99 9.61 -4.06
C ALA A 28 6.78 10.93 -4.04
N ASN A 29 7.01 11.55 -5.19
CA ASN A 29 7.63 12.87 -5.29
C ASN A 29 6.79 13.96 -4.64
N GLN A 30 5.47 13.98 -4.84
CA GLN A 30 4.60 14.97 -4.20
C GLN A 30 4.69 14.92 -2.67
N ILE A 31 4.59 13.72 -2.08
CA ILE A 31 4.69 13.51 -0.63
C ILE A 31 6.12 13.79 -0.14
N GLY A 32 7.13 13.35 -0.88
CA GLY A 32 8.55 13.52 -0.53
C GLY A 32 8.99 14.99 -0.51
N ILE A 33 8.52 15.80 -1.46
CA ILE A 33 8.90 17.22 -1.57
C ILE A 33 8.05 18.08 -0.62
N SER A 34 6.73 17.93 -0.66
CA SER A 34 5.79 18.82 0.05
C SER A 34 4.64 18.02 0.67
N PRO A 35 4.90 17.31 1.79
CA PRO A 35 3.86 16.63 2.53
C PRO A 35 2.83 17.64 3.06
N ARG A 36 1.55 17.32 2.92
CA ARG A 36 0.43 18.25 3.19
C ARG A 36 -0.26 18.03 4.53
N ASN A 37 0.03 16.92 5.19
CA ASN A 37 -0.57 16.53 6.46
C ASN A 37 0.35 15.57 7.23
N GLU A 38 -0.01 15.27 8.48
CA GLU A 38 0.76 14.41 9.37
C GLU A 38 0.95 12.97 8.83
N ILE A 39 -0.02 12.45 8.07
CA ILE A 39 0.08 11.12 7.46
C ILE A 39 1.08 11.13 6.31
N GLU A 40 1.12 12.19 5.50
CA GLU A 40 2.12 12.35 4.45
C GLU A 40 3.52 12.57 5.02
N GLU A 41 3.64 13.34 6.11
CA GLU A 41 4.89 13.46 6.88
C GLU A 41 5.37 12.09 7.39
N PHE A 42 4.45 11.28 7.91
CA PHE A 42 4.74 9.92 8.33
C PHE A 42 5.19 9.05 7.16
N ILE A 43 4.45 9.04 6.05
CA ILE A 43 4.78 8.26 4.84
C ILE A 43 6.15 8.68 4.31
N LYS A 44 6.43 9.99 4.21
CA LYS A 44 7.72 10.52 3.78
C LYS A 44 8.87 9.98 4.64
N LYS A 45 8.73 10.04 5.96
CA LYS A 45 9.80 9.67 6.90
C LYS A 45 10.01 8.15 6.99
N GLN A 46 8.93 7.37 6.89
CA GLN A 46 8.97 5.94 7.19
C GLN A 46 8.98 5.06 5.94
N PHE A 47 8.36 5.50 4.85
CA PHE A 47 8.10 4.66 3.68
C PHE A 47 8.71 5.18 2.38
N LEU A 48 9.24 6.40 2.34
CA LEU A 48 9.93 6.92 1.16
C LEU A 48 11.44 6.95 1.39
N VAL A 49 12.17 6.83 0.29
CA VAL A 49 13.62 7.03 0.24
C VAL A 49 13.92 7.98 -0.92
N GLN A 50 14.85 8.90 -0.70
CA GLN A 50 15.34 9.77 -1.76
C GLN A 50 16.39 9.02 -2.58
N THR A 51 16.22 9.00 -3.89
CA THR A 51 17.16 8.40 -4.86
C THR A 51 18.31 9.36 -5.14
N ASP A 52 19.36 8.85 -5.80
CA ASP A 52 20.52 9.66 -6.19
C ASP A 52 20.17 10.79 -7.18
N THR A 53 19.04 10.68 -7.89
CA THR A 53 18.51 11.73 -8.77
C THR A 53 17.74 12.82 -8.02
N GLY A 54 17.58 12.69 -6.70
CA GLY A 54 16.82 13.61 -5.86
C GLY A 54 15.32 13.32 -5.83
N GLU A 55 14.84 12.34 -6.60
CA GLU A 55 13.45 11.87 -6.60
C GLU A 55 13.16 10.98 -5.38
N TYR A 56 11.89 10.77 -5.08
CA TYR A 56 11.42 9.91 -4.01
C TYR A 56 10.77 8.65 -4.57
N SER A 57 11.13 7.51 -4.01
CA SER A 57 10.54 6.19 -4.31
C SER A 57 10.10 5.49 -3.03
N VAL A 58 9.28 4.44 -3.15
CA VAL A 58 8.84 3.68 -1.99
C VAL A 58 9.99 2.80 -1.50
N ASN A 59 10.37 2.97 -0.23
CA ASN A 59 11.24 2.03 0.45
C ASN A 59 10.46 0.72 0.71
N LYS A 60 10.58 -0.22 -0.23
CA LYS A 60 9.84 -1.49 -0.23
C LYS A 60 10.04 -2.30 1.05
N VAL A 61 11.26 -2.29 1.60
CA VAL A 61 11.57 -3.02 2.84
C VAL A 61 10.90 -2.35 4.03
N ALA A 62 11.04 -1.03 4.17
CA ALA A 62 10.44 -0.28 5.26
C ALA A 62 8.90 -0.34 5.21
N PHE A 63 8.30 -0.27 4.03
CA PHE A 63 6.86 -0.44 3.86
C PHE A 63 6.40 -1.84 4.30
N ARG A 64 7.06 -2.91 3.83
CA ARG A 64 6.74 -4.29 4.23
C ARG A 64 6.85 -4.48 5.74
N MET A 65 7.86 -3.89 6.38
CA MET A 65 8.04 -3.93 7.83
C MET A 65 6.94 -3.12 8.53
N GLY A 66 6.65 -1.91 8.07
CA GLY A 66 5.60 -1.06 8.61
C GLY A 66 4.23 -1.72 8.59
N VAL A 67 3.84 -2.35 7.49
CA VAL A 67 2.58 -3.12 7.41
C VAL A 67 2.54 -4.26 8.43
N GLN A 68 3.68 -4.83 8.80
CA GLN A 68 3.75 -5.90 9.79
C GLN A 68 3.69 -5.37 11.24
N VAL A 69 4.39 -4.28 11.54
CA VAL A 69 4.64 -3.84 12.94
C VAL A 69 3.79 -2.66 13.39
N LEU A 70 3.28 -1.82 12.48
CA LEU A 70 2.49 -0.67 12.87
C LEU A 70 1.18 -1.09 13.54
N ASP A 71 0.77 -0.28 14.51
CA ASP A 71 -0.55 -0.41 15.10
C ASP A 71 -1.64 -0.18 14.05
N PHE A 72 -2.85 -0.59 14.40
CA PHE A 72 -3.96 -0.50 13.46
C PHE A 72 -4.37 0.94 13.15
N ASP A 73 -4.29 1.84 14.12
CA ASP A 73 -4.71 3.23 13.93
C ASP A 73 -3.84 3.94 12.89
N ILE A 74 -2.51 3.82 13.00
CA ILE A 74 -1.59 4.42 12.03
C ILE A 74 -1.70 3.70 10.68
N LEU A 75 -1.69 2.36 10.67
CA LEU A 75 -1.74 1.59 9.43
C LEU A 75 -3.04 1.88 8.64
N SER A 76 -4.19 1.89 9.30
CA SER A 76 -5.47 2.17 8.64
C SER A 76 -5.52 3.60 8.08
N LYS A 77 -5.02 4.60 8.83
CA LYS A 77 -4.91 5.99 8.35
C LYS A 77 -4.04 6.11 7.11
N VAL A 78 -2.90 5.43 7.07
CA VAL A 78 -2.03 5.39 5.88
C VAL A 78 -2.77 4.79 4.70
N LEU A 79 -3.36 3.60 4.86
CA LEU A 79 -4.04 2.89 3.77
C LEU A 79 -5.25 3.67 3.23
N MET A 80 -6.05 4.27 4.11
CA MET A 80 -7.15 5.14 3.71
C MET A 80 -6.66 6.43 3.04
N HIS A 81 -5.48 6.93 3.41
CA HIS A 81 -4.88 8.08 2.73
C HIS A 81 -4.46 7.73 1.30
N LEU A 82 -3.94 6.52 1.05
CA LEU A 82 -3.68 6.03 -0.31
C LEU A 82 -4.95 6.03 -1.17
N ASP A 83 -6.07 5.56 -0.61
CA ASP A 83 -7.37 5.59 -1.31
C ASP A 83 -7.78 7.03 -1.69
N LYS A 84 -7.57 8.01 -0.79
CA LYS A 84 -7.84 9.43 -1.05
C LYS A 84 -6.99 9.98 -2.20
N LEU A 85 -5.73 9.55 -2.26
CA LEU A 85 -4.78 9.88 -3.33
C LEU A 85 -5.03 9.09 -4.63
N LYS A 86 -6.15 8.37 -4.74
CA LYS A 86 -6.54 7.54 -5.91
C LYS A 86 -5.60 6.34 -6.16
N ILE A 87 -4.76 6.00 -5.18
CA ILE A 87 -4.00 4.75 -5.12
C ILE A 87 -4.93 3.70 -4.50
N LYS A 88 -5.82 3.15 -5.33
CA LYS A 88 -6.79 2.14 -4.91
C LYS A 88 -6.18 0.75 -4.84
N LEU A 89 -6.65 -0.08 -3.91
CA LEU A 89 -6.23 -1.48 -3.76
C LEU A 89 -6.24 -2.25 -5.08
N LYS A 90 -7.33 -2.16 -5.86
CA LYS A 90 -7.40 -2.85 -7.16
C LYS A 90 -6.27 -2.44 -8.11
N ASN A 91 -6.01 -1.14 -8.23
CA ASN A 91 -4.96 -0.63 -9.12
C ASN A 91 -3.58 -1.09 -8.67
N VAL A 92 -3.35 -1.11 -7.35
CA VAL A 92 -2.12 -1.60 -6.74
C VAL A 92 -1.95 -3.11 -7.00
N PHE A 93 -3.02 -3.88 -6.85
CA PHE A 93 -3.03 -5.32 -7.13
C PHE A 93 -2.71 -5.62 -8.60
N ASP A 94 -3.42 -4.99 -9.54
CA ASP A 94 -3.22 -5.17 -10.99
C ASP A 94 -1.76 -4.85 -11.38
N ARG A 95 -1.17 -3.82 -10.77
CA ARG A 95 0.22 -3.38 -11.05
C ARG A 95 1.28 -4.21 -10.35
N ALA A 96 0.93 -4.95 -9.31
CA ALA A 96 1.87 -5.83 -8.62
C ALA A 96 2.24 -7.05 -9.49
N ASN A 97 1.41 -7.40 -10.48
CA ASN A 97 1.60 -8.51 -11.42
C ASN A 97 2.05 -9.81 -10.71
N LEU A 98 1.37 -10.12 -9.61
CA LEU A 98 1.76 -11.23 -8.74
C LEU A 98 1.30 -12.56 -9.34
N ASN A 99 2.16 -13.57 -9.26
CA ASN A 99 1.78 -14.94 -9.58
C ASN A 99 0.75 -15.43 -8.54
N PRO A 100 -0.41 -15.97 -8.97
CA PRO A 100 -1.42 -16.52 -8.05
C PRO A 100 -0.88 -17.55 -7.04
N LEU A 101 0.19 -18.27 -7.39
CA LEU A 101 0.84 -19.25 -6.53
C LEU A 101 1.56 -18.63 -5.31
N TYR A 102 1.74 -17.31 -5.27
CA TYR A 102 2.31 -16.61 -4.11
C TYR A 102 1.29 -16.31 -3.01
N PHE A 103 0.00 -16.57 -3.24
CA PHE A 103 -1.04 -16.40 -2.23
C PHE A 103 -1.34 -17.70 -1.50
N ASP A 104 -1.62 -17.58 -0.20
CA ASP A 104 -2.27 -18.61 0.59
C ASP A 104 -3.80 -18.59 0.32
N GLN A 105 -4.56 -19.47 0.96
CA GLN A 105 -6.01 -19.56 0.75
C GLN A 105 -6.72 -18.22 1.00
N GLU A 106 -6.33 -17.49 2.04
CA GLU A 106 -6.89 -16.19 2.38
C GLU A 106 -6.50 -15.13 1.34
N GLY A 107 -5.23 -15.08 0.92
CA GLY A 107 -4.77 -14.20 -0.15
C GLY A 107 -5.44 -14.47 -1.50
N MET A 108 -5.72 -15.73 -1.84
CA MET A 108 -6.45 -16.10 -3.05
C MET A 108 -7.90 -15.62 -3.01
N LEU A 109 -8.55 -15.68 -1.83
CA LEU A 109 -9.87 -15.13 -1.63
C LEU A 109 -9.88 -13.61 -1.85
N TYR A 110 -8.92 -12.88 -1.28
CA TYR A 110 -8.79 -11.43 -1.50
C TYR A 110 -8.54 -11.08 -2.97
N ALA A 111 -7.65 -11.81 -3.66
CA ALA A 111 -7.40 -11.63 -5.08
C ALA A 111 -8.70 -11.80 -5.91
N ARG A 112 -9.46 -12.87 -5.65
CA ARG A 112 -10.74 -13.12 -6.33
C ARG A 112 -11.76 -12.01 -6.08
N LEU A 113 -11.86 -11.51 -4.85
CA LEU A 113 -12.78 -10.40 -4.52
C LEU A 113 -12.36 -9.09 -5.19
N ILE A 114 -11.06 -8.86 -5.39
CA ILE A 114 -10.56 -7.71 -6.15
C ILE A 114 -10.89 -7.85 -7.65
N GLU A 115 -10.72 -9.03 -8.22
CA GLU A 115 -11.00 -9.31 -9.64
C GLU A 115 -12.50 -9.20 -9.97
N THR A 116 -13.36 -9.70 -9.09
CA THR A 116 -14.82 -9.58 -9.20
C THR A 116 -15.32 -8.18 -8.89
N GLY A 117 -14.48 -7.33 -8.28
CA GLY A 117 -14.79 -5.95 -7.97
C GLY A 117 -15.51 -5.73 -6.63
N ASP A 118 -15.61 -6.76 -5.79
CA ASP A 118 -16.15 -6.65 -4.43
C ASP A 118 -15.20 -5.88 -3.50
N LEU A 119 -13.88 -5.96 -3.73
CA LEU A 119 -12.86 -5.17 -3.04
C LEU A 119 -12.16 -4.21 -4.02
N LYS A 120 -12.38 -2.90 -3.87
CA LYS A 120 -11.79 -1.88 -4.77
C LYS A 120 -10.75 -1.01 -4.07
N THR A 121 -10.97 -0.71 -2.80
CA THR A 121 -10.18 0.21 -1.97
C THR A 121 -9.51 -0.53 -0.82
N PHE A 122 -8.51 0.09 -0.19
CA PHE A 122 -7.93 -0.49 1.03
C PHE A 122 -8.94 -0.46 2.19
N LEU A 123 -9.83 0.55 2.23
CA LEU A 123 -10.94 0.58 3.18
C LEU A 123 -11.85 -0.66 3.04
N ASP A 124 -12.20 -1.07 1.82
CA ASP A 124 -13.01 -2.28 1.60
C ASP A 124 -12.32 -3.51 2.22
N LEU A 125 -11.02 -3.67 1.98
CA LEU A 125 -10.24 -4.78 2.55
C LEU A 125 -10.14 -4.69 4.09
N ILE A 126 -10.01 -3.49 4.66
CA ILE A 126 -9.99 -3.32 6.13
C ILE A 126 -11.31 -3.80 6.75
N LEU A 127 -12.45 -3.52 6.10
CA LEU A 127 -13.79 -3.83 6.61
C LEU A 127 -14.26 -5.27 6.35
N TYR A 128 -13.74 -5.94 5.32
CA TYR A 128 -14.11 -7.32 4.94
C TYR A 128 -13.74 -8.37 5.99
#